data_AF-A0A239LJM0-F1
#
_entry.id   AF-A0A239LJM0-F1
#
_cell.length_a   1.000
_cell.length_b   1.000
_cell.length_c   1.000
_cell.angle_alpha   90.00
_cell.angle_beta   90.00
_cell.angle_gamma   90.00
#
_symmetry.space_group_name_H-M   'P 1'
#
loop_
_entity.id
_entity.type
_entity.pdbx_description
1 polymer ?
#
loop_
_entity_poly.entity_id
_entity_poly.type
_entity_poly.pdbx_seq_one_letter_code
_entity_poly.pdbx_strand_id
1 'polypeptide(L)'
;MGDPAVAASKDGVTVKQPVLKDTGDAFWVAVEVTNTKAKPADVWAVIRLTGPLGYQVLMDVRADGLAPGATHDGVYTAQDRTEGAVVPKHLTAVIVNVTRAPT
;
A
#
# COMPACT_ATOMS: atom_id res chain seq x y z
N MET A 1 -5.26 -17.17 11.45
CA MET A 1 -4.55 -16.39 10.41
C MET A 1 -3.39 -15.72 11.09
N GLY A 2 -2.15 -15.93 10.64
CA GLY A 2 -1.01 -15.19 11.17
C GLY A 2 -1.07 -13.73 10.71
N ASP A 3 -0.60 -12.82 11.55
CA ASP A 3 -0.47 -11.42 11.15
C ASP A 3 0.40 -11.30 9.89
N PRO A 4 0.01 -10.48 8.90
CA PRO A 4 0.84 -10.28 7.73
C PRO A 4 2.22 -9.73 8.14
N ALA A 5 3.27 -10.31 7.58
CA ALA A 5 4.65 -9.91 7.87
C ALA A 5 4.92 -8.45 7.45
N VAL A 6 5.83 -7.78 8.16
CA VAL A 6 6.32 -6.45 7.77
C VAL A 6 7.08 -6.58 6.45
N ALA A 7 6.63 -5.85 5.42
CA ALA A 7 7.21 -5.89 4.09
C ALA A 7 8.16 -4.72 3.81
N ALA A 8 7.95 -3.58 4.47
CA ALA A 8 8.87 -2.45 4.42
C ALA A 8 8.95 -1.73 5.77
N SER A 9 10.11 -1.16 6.05
CA SER A 9 10.34 -0.30 7.20
C SER A 9 11.29 0.82 6.83
N LYS A 10 10.91 2.06 7.10
CA LYS A 10 11.74 3.24 6.84
C LYS A 10 11.36 4.39 7.77
N ASP A 11 12.36 5.06 8.33
CA ASP A 11 12.21 6.24 9.18
C ASP A 11 11.26 6.08 10.39
N GLY A 12 11.05 4.83 10.85
CA GLY A 12 10.10 4.49 11.91
C GLY A 12 8.65 4.47 11.44
N VAL A 13 8.43 4.18 10.17
CA VAL A 13 7.17 3.70 9.62
C VAL A 13 7.38 2.25 9.22
N THR A 14 6.47 1.36 9.64
CA THR A 14 6.40 -0.01 9.13
C THR A 14 5.17 -0.17 8.26
N VAL A 15 5.29 -0.95 7.19
CA VAL A 15 4.20 -1.28 6.28
C VAL A 15 4.15 -2.80 6.15
N LYS A 16 2.98 -3.41 6.43
CA LYS A 16 2.78 -4.84 6.24
C LYS A 16 2.68 -5.19 4.75
N GLN A 17 2.94 -6.45 4.42
CA GLN A 17 2.75 -6.95 3.05
C GLN A 17 1.32 -6.65 2.57
N PRO A 18 1.14 -5.95 1.43
CA PRO A 18 -0.20 -5.67 0.92
C PRO A 18 -0.95 -6.97 0.59
N VAL A 19 -2.22 -7.04 0.97
CA VAL A 19 -3.10 -8.16 0.65
C VAL A 19 -3.93 -7.80 -0.56
N LEU A 20 -3.91 -8.68 -1.57
CA LEU A 20 -4.62 -8.47 -2.83
C LEU A 20 -5.87 -9.34 -2.89
N LYS A 21 -6.96 -8.76 -3.39
CA LYS A 21 -8.19 -9.48 -3.72
C LYS A 21 -8.70 -9.04 -5.09
N ASP A 22 -8.85 -9.99 -6.00
CA ASP A 22 -9.48 -9.81 -7.31
C ASP A 22 -10.98 -9.56 -7.13
N THR A 23 -11.51 -8.53 -7.80
CA THR A 23 -12.95 -8.21 -7.83
C THR A 23 -13.58 -8.43 -9.21
N GLY A 24 -12.82 -8.91 -10.18
CA GLY A 24 -13.21 -9.13 -11.57
C GLY A 24 -12.87 -7.96 -12.48
N ASP A 25 -13.18 -6.74 -12.05
CA ASP A 25 -12.98 -5.49 -12.79
C ASP A 25 -11.85 -4.61 -12.23
N ALA A 26 -11.31 -4.98 -11.07
CA ALA A 26 -10.25 -4.29 -10.35
C ALA A 26 -9.58 -5.21 -9.33
N PHE A 27 -8.62 -4.65 -8.59
CA PHE A 27 -8.05 -5.27 -7.40
C PHE A 27 -8.29 -4.40 -6.18
N TRP A 28 -8.73 -5.02 -5.10
CA TRP A 28 -8.64 -4.44 -3.77
C TRP A 28 -7.28 -4.74 -3.17
N VAL A 29 -6.64 -3.69 -2.66
CA VAL A 29 -5.32 -3.73 -2.04
C VAL A 29 -5.49 -3.25 -0.60
N ALA A 30 -5.44 -4.18 0.36
CA ALA A 30 -5.44 -3.83 1.77
C ALA A 30 -4.01 -3.52 2.22
N VAL A 31 -3.83 -2.39 2.90
CA VAL A 31 -2.54 -1.86 3.33
C VAL A 31 -2.64 -1.46 4.79
N GLU A 32 -1.61 -1.79 5.56
CA GLU A 32 -1.49 -1.42 6.96
C GLU A 32 -0.15 -0.71 7.19
N VAL A 33 -0.20 0.49 7.75
CA VAL A 33 0.94 1.39 7.98
C VAL A 33 0.98 1.79 9.44
N THR A 34 2.11 1.63 10.12
CA THR A 34 2.24 1.96 11.55
C THR A 34 3.38 2.95 11.78
N ASN A 35 3.12 4.01 12.56
CA ASN A 35 4.15 4.94 13.03
C ASN A 35 4.78 4.42 14.33
N THR A 36 6.03 3.98 14.27
CA THR A 36 6.76 3.42 15.42
C THR A 36 7.59 4.47 16.17
N LYS A 37 7.52 5.75 15.79
CA LYS A 37 8.21 6.85 16.48
C LYS A 37 7.33 7.48 17.55
N ALA A 38 7.99 8.10 18.54
CA ALA A 38 7.36 8.77 19.67
C ALA A 38 6.66 10.11 19.33
N LYS A 39 6.65 10.54 18.07
CA LYS A 39 5.98 11.78 17.63
C LYS A 39 5.00 11.48 16.49
N PRO A 40 3.87 12.21 16.42
CA PRO A 40 2.99 12.19 15.26
C PRO A 40 3.75 12.50 13.97
N ALA A 41 3.24 12.01 12.84
CA ALA A 41 3.81 12.26 11.53
C ALA A 41 2.80 12.03 10.41
N ASP A 42 2.99 12.77 9.33
CA ASP A 42 2.40 12.45 8.04
C ASP A 42 3.21 11.33 7.39
N VAL A 43 2.51 10.31 6.95
CA VAL A 43 3.11 9.13 6.35
C VAL A 43 2.58 8.96 4.94
N TRP A 44 3.50 8.70 4.01
CA TRP A 44 3.17 8.39 2.63
C TRP A 44 3.91 7.11 2.20
N ALA A 45 3.14 6.07 1.87
CA ALA A 45 3.64 4.85 1.27
C ALA A 45 3.20 4.78 -0.20
N VAL A 46 4.14 4.44 -1.08
CA VAL A 46 3.91 4.22 -2.50
C VAL A 46 4.01 2.73 -2.77
N ILE A 47 2.95 2.16 -3.33
CA ILE A 47 2.86 0.74 -3.68
C ILE A 47 2.79 0.63 -5.19
N ARG A 48 3.67 -0.21 -5.75
CA ARG A 48 3.63 -0.58 -7.17
C ARG A 48 2.99 -1.94 -7.32
N LEU A 49 1.98 -1.99 -8.16
CA LEU A 49 1.33 -3.21 -8.61
C LEU A 49 1.83 -3.53 -10.01
N THR A 50 2.31 -4.74 -10.22
CA THR A 50 2.79 -5.21 -11.51
C THR A 50 2.08 -6.50 -11.89
N GLY A 51 1.69 -6.62 -13.15
CA GLY A 51 1.07 -7.82 -13.72
C GLY A 51 1.64 -8.21 -15.08
N PRO A 52 1.17 -9.32 -15.66
CA PRO A 52 1.44 -9.71 -17.04
C PRO A 52 1.16 -8.60 -18.05
N LEU A 53 1.73 -8.73 -19.25
CA LEU A 53 1.52 -7.83 -20.39
C LEU A 53 1.87 -6.36 -20.14
N GLY A 54 2.73 -6.08 -19.14
CA GLY A 54 3.17 -4.72 -18.82
C GLY A 54 2.20 -3.95 -17.93
N TYR A 55 1.19 -4.61 -17.32
CA TYR A 55 0.31 -3.96 -16.36
C TYR A 55 1.12 -3.38 -15.21
N GLN A 56 1.01 -2.07 -15.00
CA GLN A 56 1.69 -1.37 -13.93
C GLN A 56 0.83 -0.23 -13.38
N VAL A 57 0.55 -0.27 -12.09
CA VAL A 57 -0.18 0.78 -11.37
C VAL A 57 0.64 1.22 -10.17
N LEU A 58 0.72 2.53 -9.94
CA LEU A 58 1.25 3.13 -8.71
C LEU A 58 0.08 3.60 -7.85
N MET A 59 0.14 3.27 -6.57
CA MET A 59 -0.89 3.58 -5.59
C MET A 59 -0.27 4.32 -4.41
N ASP A 60 -0.89 5.43 -4.04
CA ASP A 60 -0.47 6.28 -2.93
C ASP A 60 -1.36 6.02 -1.71
N VAL A 61 -0.72 5.67 -0.60
CA VAL A 61 -1.35 5.50 0.72
C VAL A 61 -0.86 6.60 1.62
N ARG A 62 -1.77 7.47 2.06
CA ARG A 62 -1.46 8.61 2.93
C ARG A 62 -2.19 8.47 4.26
N ALA A 63 -1.47 8.77 5.33
CA ALA A 63 -2.00 8.86 6.69
C ALA A 63 -1.44 10.12 7.32
N ASP A 64 -2.28 11.14 7.45
CA ASP A 64 -1.89 12.45 7.99
C ASP A 64 -2.01 12.44 9.52
N GLY A 65 -1.04 13.02 10.22
CA GLY A 65 -1.05 13.11 11.68
C GLY A 65 -1.08 11.77 12.42
N LEU A 66 -0.51 10.71 11.84
CA LEU A 66 -0.53 9.37 12.42
C LEU A 66 0.20 9.36 13.78
N ALA A 67 -0.56 9.14 14.86
CA ALA A 67 -0.06 9.20 16.23
C ALA A 67 1.02 8.12 16.53
N PRO A 68 1.85 8.31 17.57
CA PRO A 68 2.82 7.32 18.01
C PRO A 68 2.19 5.96 18.32
N GLY A 69 2.69 4.90 17.70
CA GLY A 69 2.18 3.54 17.85
C GLY A 69 0.85 3.28 17.15
N ALA A 70 0.25 4.30 16.51
CA ALA A 70 -1.01 4.13 15.79
C ALA A 70 -0.78 3.48 14.42
N THR A 71 -1.81 2.78 13.98
CA THR A 71 -1.88 2.08 12.71
C THR A 71 -2.96 2.72 11.85
N HIS A 72 -2.63 3.00 10.60
CA HIS A 72 -3.57 3.31 9.54
C HIS A 72 -3.78 2.06 8.68
N ASP A 73 -5.02 1.60 8.60
CA ASP A 73 -5.46 0.51 7.77
C ASP A 73 -6.46 1.00 6.71
N GLY A 74 -6.28 0.55 5.47
CA GLY A 74 -7.14 0.98 4.37
C GLY A 74 -7.19 -0.02 3.23
N VAL A 75 -8.33 -0.06 2.54
CA VAL A 75 -8.53 -0.82 1.31
C VAL A 75 -8.63 0.16 0.16
N TYR A 76 -7.77 -0.04 -0.84
CA TYR A 76 -7.64 0.81 -2.00
C TYR A 76 -7.96 0.02 -3.26
N THR A 77 -8.62 0.65 -4.22
CA THR A 77 -8.93 0.03 -5.51
C THR A 77 -7.85 0.40 -6.53
N ALA A 78 -7.20 -0.60 -7.09
CA ALA A 78 -6.29 -0.44 -8.22
C ALA A 78 -6.97 -0.89 -9.51
N GLN A 79 -7.07 0.04 -10.46
CA GLN A 79 -7.66 -0.19 -11.77
C GLN A 79 -6.83 0.55 -12.83
N ASP A 80 -6.37 -0.15 -13.85
CA ASP A 80 -5.87 0.49 -15.07
C ASP A 80 -7.08 0.99 -15.88
N ARG A 81 -7.20 2.32 -16.00
CA ARG A 81 -8.30 2.96 -16.71
C ARG A 81 -8.03 3.13 -18.20
N THR A 82 -6.93 2.59 -18.72
CA THR A 82 -6.68 2.56 -20.16
C THR A 82 -7.76 1.73 -20.84
N GLU A 83 -8.45 2.31 -21.82
CA GLU A 83 -9.56 1.66 -22.52
C GLU A 83 -9.10 0.33 -23.14
N GLY A 84 -9.82 -0.77 -22.82
CA GLY A 84 -9.48 -2.12 -23.29
C GLY A 84 -8.38 -2.85 -22.52
N ALA A 85 -7.84 -2.28 -21.43
CA ALA A 85 -6.85 -2.95 -20.60
C ALA A 85 -7.46 -4.18 -19.90
N VAL A 86 -6.89 -5.35 -20.16
CA VAL A 86 -7.27 -6.58 -19.47
C VAL A 86 -6.73 -6.52 -18.05
N VAL A 87 -7.62 -6.53 -17.06
CA VAL A 87 -7.26 -6.69 -15.65
C VAL A 87 -6.67 -8.10 -15.48
N PRO A 88 -5.37 -8.24 -15.16
CA PRO A 88 -4.74 -9.55 -15.11
C PRO A 88 -5.16 -10.31 -13.85
N LYS A 89 -5.37 -11.64 -13.94
CA LYS A 89 -5.77 -12.49 -12.79
C LYS A 89 -4.74 -12.57 -11.67
N HIS A 90 -3.49 -12.21 -11.96
CA HIS A 90 -2.38 -12.28 -11.01
C HIS A 90 -1.62 -10.96 -11.02
N LEU A 91 -1.56 -10.33 -9.84
CA LEU A 91 -0.76 -9.15 -9.58
C LEU A 91 0.23 -9.42 -8.45
N THR A 92 1.37 -8.73 -8.54
CA THR A 92 2.33 -8.62 -7.44
C THR A 92 2.29 -7.19 -6.92
N ALA A 93 2.22 -7.03 -5.60
CA ALA A 93 2.33 -5.74 -4.93
C ALA A 93 3.67 -5.61 -4.22
N VAL A 94 4.38 -4.52 -4.48
CA VAL A 94 5.65 -4.19 -3.83
C VAL A 94 5.59 -2.75 -3.32
N ILE A 95 6.02 -2.54 -2.08
CA ILE A 95 6.19 -1.19 -1.52
C ILE A 95 7.48 -0.61 -2.10
N VAL A 96 7.38 0.48 -2.85
CA VAL A 96 8.53 1.08 -3.56
C VAL A 96 9.12 2.27 -2.83
N ASN A 97 8.31 2.99 -2.05
CA ASN A 97 8.80 4.06 -1.21
C ASN A 97 7.93 4.21 0.04
N VAL A 98 8.56 4.67 1.11
CA VAL A 98 7.92 5.11 2.35
C VAL A 98 8.58 6.42 2.75
N THR A 99 7.75 7.40 3.09
CA THR A 99 8.17 8.73 3.54
C THR A 99 7.46 9.04 4.85
N ARG A 100 8.18 9.67 5.78
CA ARG A 100 7.66 10.16 7.05
C ARG A 100 8.05 11.63 7.20
N ALA A 101 7.08 12.51 7.38
CA ALA A 101 7.30 13.92 7.68
C ALA A 101 6.71 14.25 9.08
N PRO A 102 7.42 14.98 9.95
CA PRO A 102 6.81 15.51 11.17
C PRO A 102 5.64 16.44 10.82
N THR A 103 4.53 16.28 11.53
CA THR A 103 3.41 17.25 11.57
C THR A 103 3.69 18.40 12.51
#